data_AF-A0A9W8TVX2-F1
#
_entry.id   AF-A0A9W8TVX2-F1
#
_cell.length_a   1.000
_cell.length_b   1.000
_cell.length_c   1.000
_cell.angle_alpha   90.00
_cell.angle_beta   90.00
_cell.angle_gamma   90.00
#
_symmetry.space_group_name_H-M   'P 1'
#
loop_
_entity.id
_entity.type
_entity.pdbx_description
1 polymer ?
#
loop_
_entity_poly.entity_id
_entity_poly.type
_entity_poly.pdbx_seq_one_letter_code
_entity_poly.pdbx_strand_id
1 'polypeptide(L)'
;MENLALPVDSHSHILPLSAPPAQPPSPPPLPHTKEAWSPFGNRVEFDFAYLHFVRLQSSEAEINLALDMWKAQVLAAGGDPNSIPWQRTRHVYDAIDAIGDINDIHQLFHRQMAMKDWDKIFNKVPYRQFNSQWKRVRSNLMSADWAWAQAISEDANTHGSMFVPFVCGSDKTTVSITTGHQEYHPVYASPGNLTNIARRTNPLGLAPVAFLAIPKTSKSQAKKPAYQTFVRQLYHASLSAVFDPLCLFMTTPDLAHCPDSHLCRVIYGLGPYITDYPEQVWLSCIVSGWCAKCMNQPDCLDSDKNRPRTKLKTNLVINAFDPRIVWDDFGSRSDVPSTSGFPRADIHELLSCDLLHQVIKGTFKDHLVEWISDYIMASNAPNEALEILKDIDRRFIHYHSALMKVYVAAIAGYVPEDMLRAVATFMDFCYLARRNSHTPDDLHNMELTLDRFHCAQQSFIIIGVYVAKHYTPRQTQNDALKAQNLSYDGRLNIFLPG
;
A
#
# COMPACT_ATOMS: atom_id res chain seq x y z
N MET A 1 11.86 -10.76 -25.83
CA MET A 1 12.11 -9.71 -24.80
C MET A 1 12.72 -8.44 -25.39
N GLU A 2 13.40 -8.52 -26.54
CA GLU A 2 14.01 -7.36 -27.22
C GLU A 2 13.02 -6.27 -27.68
N ASN A 3 11.71 -6.49 -27.51
CA ASN A 3 10.64 -5.59 -27.99
C ASN A 3 9.73 -5.08 -26.86
N LEU A 4 10.29 -4.76 -25.68
CA LEU A 4 9.54 -4.10 -24.59
C LEU A 4 10.15 -2.74 -24.29
N ALA A 5 9.30 -1.79 -23.88
CA ALA A 5 9.67 -0.40 -23.60
C ALA A 5 10.51 0.25 -24.72
N LEU A 6 10.09 0.05 -25.97
CA LEU A 6 10.76 0.61 -27.13
C LEU A 6 10.55 2.13 -27.18
N PRO A 7 11.59 2.91 -27.50
CA PRO A 7 11.45 4.35 -27.68
C PRO A 7 10.53 4.63 -28.86
N VAL A 8 9.77 5.72 -28.77
CA VAL A 8 8.88 6.17 -29.83
C VAL A 8 9.04 7.66 -30.13
N ASP A 9 8.61 8.10 -31.31
CA ASP A 9 8.45 9.51 -31.63
C ASP A 9 7.13 10.08 -31.08
N SER A 10 6.89 11.39 -31.26
CA SER A 10 5.66 12.07 -30.83
C SER A 10 4.39 11.57 -31.52
N HIS A 11 4.53 10.80 -32.59
CA HIS A 11 3.43 10.16 -33.33
C HIS A 11 3.27 8.68 -32.95
N SER A 12 3.94 8.23 -31.89
CA SER A 12 3.92 6.85 -31.40
C SER A 12 4.59 5.83 -32.33
N HIS A 13 5.42 6.25 -33.30
CA HIS A 13 6.18 5.30 -34.12
C HIS A 13 7.40 4.76 -33.38
N ILE A 14 7.62 3.46 -33.45
CA ILE A 14 8.75 2.77 -32.82
C ILE A 14 10.07 3.23 -33.45
N LEU A 15 11.02 3.61 -32.60
CA LEU A 15 12.38 4.00 -32.93
C LEU A 15 13.37 2.89 -32.56
N PRO A 16 14.56 2.84 -33.18
CA PRO A 16 15.62 1.94 -32.75
C PRO A 16 16.09 2.29 -31.33
N LEU A 17 16.57 1.30 -30.57
CA LEU A 17 17.10 1.50 -29.21
C LEU A 17 18.30 2.47 -29.15
N SER A 18 18.98 2.71 -30.28
CA SER A 18 20.07 3.66 -30.42
C SER A 18 19.62 5.09 -30.75
N ALA A 19 18.31 5.35 -30.87
CA ALA A 19 17.80 6.68 -31.14
C ALA A 19 18.21 7.66 -30.03
N PRO A 20 18.48 8.94 -30.37
CA PRO A 20 18.76 9.94 -29.37
C PRO A 20 17.50 10.21 -28.51
N PRO A 21 17.67 10.67 -27.25
CA PRO A 21 16.54 11.02 -26.41
C PRO A 21 15.62 12.05 -27.05
N ALA A 22 14.34 12.03 -26.69
CA ALA A 22 13.37 13.01 -27.16
C ALA A 22 13.82 14.42 -26.75
N GLN A 23 13.42 15.43 -27.55
CA GLN A 23 13.70 16.82 -27.15
C GLN A 23 13.10 17.07 -25.76
N PRO A 24 13.89 17.61 -24.82
CA PRO A 24 13.37 17.90 -23.49
C PRO A 24 12.20 18.89 -23.59
N PRO A 25 11.24 18.83 -22.65
CA PRO A 25 10.22 19.87 -22.56
C PRO A 25 10.88 21.25 -22.50
N SER A 26 10.21 22.27 -23.03
CA SER A 26 10.71 23.64 -23.06
C SER A 26 11.24 24.04 -21.68
N PRO A 27 12.38 24.74 -21.60
CA PRO A 27 12.96 25.15 -20.33
C PRO A 27 11.93 25.94 -19.52
N PRO A 28 11.94 25.81 -18.17
CA PRO A 28 11.03 26.56 -17.34
C PRO A 28 11.14 28.07 -17.63
N PRO A 29 10.03 28.82 -17.56
CA PRO A 29 10.07 30.25 -17.87
C PRO A 29 11.09 30.98 -17.01
N LEU A 30 11.80 31.95 -17.59
CA LEU A 30 12.80 32.73 -16.86
C LEU A 30 12.13 33.48 -15.68
N PRO A 31 12.75 33.57 -14.49
CA PRO A 31 12.13 34.13 -13.28
C PRO A 31 11.54 35.56 -13.40
N HIS A 32 11.93 36.30 -14.44
CA HIS A 32 11.47 37.66 -14.69
C HIS A 32 10.28 37.73 -15.66
N THR A 33 9.81 36.60 -16.16
CA THR A 33 8.67 36.50 -17.09
C THR A 33 7.38 36.33 -16.30
N LYS A 34 6.25 36.78 -16.88
CA LYS A 34 4.93 36.61 -16.26
C LYS A 34 4.58 35.13 -16.10
N GLU A 35 5.04 34.33 -17.05
CA GLU A 35 4.88 32.89 -17.12
C GLU A 35 5.61 32.17 -15.97
N ALA A 36 6.68 32.74 -15.41
CA ALA A 36 7.44 32.12 -14.31
C ALA A 36 6.70 32.11 -12.96
N TRP A 37 5.66 32.93 -12.83
CA TRP A 37 4.86 33.03 -11.61
C TRP A 37 3.46 32.48 -11.81
N SER A 38 3.10 32.03 -13.02
CA SER A 38 1.77 31.44 -13.29
C SER A 38 1.47 30.32 -12.30
N PRO A 39 0.27 30.27 -11.69
CA PRO A 39 -0.95 31.05 -11.97
C PRO A 39 -1.00 32.43 -11.28
N PHE A 40 -0.02 32.76 -10.44
CA PHE A 40 0.09 34.06 -9.78
C PHE A 40 0.39 35.17 -10.80
N GLY A 41 -0.15 36.36 -10.56
CA GLY A 41 0.03 37.51 -11.43
C GLY A 41 1.46 38.06 -11.43
N ASN A 42 2.22 37.83 -10.35
CA ASN A 42 3.59 38.30 -10.16
C ASN A 42 4.30 37.59 -8.98
N ARG A 43 5.58 37.94 -8.77
CA ARG A 43 6.40 37.43 -7.67
C ARG A 43 5.87 37.74 -6.27
N VAL A 44 5.27 38.91 -6.05
CA VAL A 44 4.79 39.32 -4.72
C VAL A 44 3.65 38.41 -4.28
N GLU A 45 2.72 38.13 -5.20
CA GLU A 45 1.64 37.16 -5.00
C GLU A 45 2.19 35.76 -4.66
N PHE A 46 3.15 35.27 -5.45
CA PHE A 46 3.79 33.98 -5.18
C PHE A 46 4.49 33.94 -3.82
N ASP A 47 5.30 34.95 -3.48
CA ASP A 47 6.06 34.99 -2.23
C ASP A 47 5.12 35.08 -1.01
N PHE A 48 3.99 35.80 -1.12
CA PHE A 48 2.95 35.83 -0.10
C PHE A 48 2.32 34.45 0.11
N ALA A 49 1.88 33.80 -0.97
CA ALA A 49 1.30 32.46 -0.91
C ALA A 49 2.29 31.43 -0.37
N TYR A 50 3.53 31.43 -0.87
CA TYR A 50 4.60 30.52 -0.43
C TYR A 50 4.95 30.72 1.05
N LEU A 51 5.05 31.97 1.52
CA LEU A 51 5.32 32.26 2.93
C LEU A 51 4.20 31.71 3.82
N HIS A 52 2.95 32.04 3.53
CA HIS A 52 1.84 31.64 4.40
C HIS A 52 1.52 30.15 4.31
N PHE A 53 1.53 29.57 3.11
CA PHE A 53 1.15 28.19 2.89
C PHE A 53 2.28 27.20 3.19
N VAL A 54 3.49 27.46 2.69
CA VAL A 54 4.62 26.51 2.78
C VAL A 54 5.47 26.76 4.01
N ARG A 55 5.85 28.02 4.28
CA ARG A 55 6.81 28.34 5.35
C ARG A 55 6.16 28.44 6.74
N LEU A 56 5.06 29.17 6.83
CA LEU A 56 4.40 29.47 8.10
C LEU A 56 3.27 28.49 8.43
N GLN A 57 2.69 27.83 7.43
CA GLN A 57 1.49 26.99 7.57
C GLN A 57 0.38 27.73 8.34
N SER A 58 0.18 29.00 7.99
CA SER A 58 -0.73 29.92 8.67
C SER A 58 -2.18 29.43 8.60
N SER A 59 -2.92 29.60 9.69
CA SER A 59 -4.36 29.38 9.73
C SER A 59 -5.12 30.34 8.80
N GLU A 60 -6.35 29.99 8.44
CA GLU A 60 -7.22 30.86 7.64
C GLU A 60 -7.39 32.25 8.26
N ALA A 61 -7.47 32.34 9.59
CA ALA A 61 -7.58 33.60 10.31
C ALA A 61 -6.32 34.47 10.17
N GLU A 62 -5.13 33.87 10.25
CA GLU A 62 -3.86 34.57 10.11
C GLU A 62 -3.63 35.05 8.67
N ILE A 63 -4.03 34.26 7.67
CA ILE A 63 -3.96 34.68 6.26
C ILE A 63 -4.92 35.85 6.01
N ASN A 64 -6.15 35.80 6.52
CA ASN A 64 -7.09 36.91 6.40
C ASN A 64 -6.55 38.17 7.09
N LEU A 65 -5.89 38.05 8.25
CA LEU A 65 -5.25 39.18 8.93
C LEU A 65 -4.11 39.78 8.08
N ALA A 66 -3.26 38.94 7.48
CA ALA A 66 -2.18 39.40 6.61
C ALA A 66 -2.71 40.12 5.35
N LEU A 67 -3.80 39.63 4.76
CA LEU A 67 -4.49 40.30 3.65
C LEU A 67 -5.07 41.65 4.09
N ASP A 68 -5.63 41.74 5.30
CA ASP A 68 -6.16 43.01 5.83
C ASP A 68 -5.04 44.04 6.05
N MET A 69 -3.89 43.61 6.56
CA MET A 69 -2.70 44.46 6.67
C MET A 69 -2.22 44.96 5.31
N TRP A 70 -2.23 44.11 4.28
CA TRP A 70 -1.88 44.52 2.92
C TRP A 70 -2.88 45.56 2.37
N LYS A 71 -4.19 45.38 2.60
CA LYS A 71 -5.21 46.39 2.23
C LYS A 71 -4.95 47.72 2.94
N ALA A 72 -4.66 47.69 4.24
CA ALA A 72 -4.38 48.89 5.02
C ALA A 72 -3.15 49.64 4.48
N GLN A 73 -2.11 48.92 4.05
CA GLN A 73 -0.93 49.54 3.44
C GLN A 73 -1.23 50.19 2.08
N VAL A 74 -2.05 49.54 1.24
CA VAL A 74 -2.48 50.12 -0.06
C VAL A 74 -3.32 51.38 0.16
N LEU A 75 -4.23 51.36 1.13
CA LEU A 75 -5.02 52.53 1.53
C LEU A 75 -4.13 53.68 2.01
N ALA A 76 -3.14 53.38 2.86
CA ALA A 76 -2.20 54.40 3.36
C ALA A 76 -1.34 55.02 2.24
N ALA A 77 -1.09 54.28 1.16
CA ALA A 77 -0.40 54.77 -0.03
C ALA A 77 -1.32 55.51 -1.02
N GLY A 78 -2.61 55.69 -0.70
CA GLY A 78 -3.60 56.37 -1.54
C GLY A 78 -4.16 55.50 -2.68
N GLY A 79 -3.95 54.18 -2.63
CA GLY A 79 -4.48 53.23 -3.61
C GLY A 79 -5.87 52.67 -3.22
N ASP A 80 -6.49 51.97 -4.17
CA ASP A 80 -7.76 51.26 -3.94
C ASP A 80 -7.50 49.94 -3.17
N PRO A 81 -8.07 49.71 -1.98
CA PRO A 81 -7.91 48.45 -1.24
C PRO A 81 -8.43 47.22 -1.99
N ASN A 82 -9.31 47.39 -2.99
CA ASN A 82 -9.76 46.28 -3.81
C ASN A 82 -8.75 45.88 -4.91
N SER A 83 -7.68 46.66 -5.09
CA SER A 83 -6.62 46.37 -6.05
C SER A 83 -5.66 45.25 -5.62
N ILE A 84 -5.74 44.78 -4.36
CA ILE A 84 -4.92 43.65 -3.93
C ILE A 84 -5.41 42.33 -4.57
N PRO A 85 -4.52 41.35 -4.78
CA PRO A 85 -4.81 40.13 -5.56
C PRO A 85 -5.92 39.26 -4.96
N TRP A 86 -6.03 39.23 -3.62
CA TRP A 86 -6.98 38.36 -2.92
C TRP A 86 -7.72 39.09 -1.82
N GLN A 87 -9.04 38.88 -1.76
CA GLN A 87 -9.89 39.54 -0.79
C GLN A 87 -10.04 38.76 0.51
N ARG A 88 -9.87 37.43 0.44
CA ARG A 88 -10.00 36.46 1.52
C ARG A 88 -9.13 35.24 1.24
N THR A 89 -8.82 34.47 2.28
CA THR A 89 -8.00 33.25 2.21
C THR A 89 -8.43 32.27 1.11
N ARG A 90 -9.73 32.06 0.89
CA ARG A 90 -10.22 31.15 -0.18
C ARG A 90 -9.63 31.48 -1.55
N HIS A 91 -9.50 32.75 -1.93
CA HIS A 91 -8.94 33.10 -3.24
C HIS A 91 -7.44 32.79 -3.34
N VAL A 92 -6.73 32.83 -2.21
CA VAL A 92 -5.33 32.40 -2.13
C VAL A 92 -5.24 30.90 -2.37
N TYR A 93 -6.13 30.11 -1.74
CA TYR A 93 -6.21 28.67 -1.99
C TYR A 93 -6.62 28.36 -3.43
N ASP A 94 -7.62 29.05 -3.99
CA ASP A 94 -8.00 28.87 -5.40
C ASP A 94 -6.82 29.14 -6.35
N ALA A 95 -5.97 30.12 -6.04
CA ALA A 95 -4.75 30.41 -6.82
C ALA A 95 -3.66 29.35 -6.63
N ILE A 96 -3.53 28.76 -5.43
CA ILE A 96 -2.61 27.64 -5.17
C ILE A 96 -3.10 26.37 -5.88
N ASP A 97 -4.39 26.06 -5.79
CA ASP A 97 -5.02 24.93 -6.46
C ASP A 97 -4.97 25.08 -7.99
N ALA A 98 -4.90 26.31 -8.49
CA ALA A 98 -4.68 26.62 -9.89
C ALA A 98 -3.22 26.44 -10.37
N ILE A 99 -2.26 26.09 -9.48
CA ILE A 99 -0.85 25.82 -9.86
C ILE A 99 -0.78 24.51 -10.63
N GLY A 100 -1.36 24.47 -11.84
CA GLY A 100 -1.27 23.39 -12.83
C GLY A 100 -1.08 22.00 -12.23
N ASP A 101 -1.87 21.70 -11.19
CA ASP A 101 -1.38 20.76 -10.20
C ASP A 101 -1.52 19.34 -10.75
N ILE A 102 -0.83 18.42 -10.11
CA ILE A 102 -1.11 17.00 -10.32
C ILE A 102 -2.54 16.76 -9.82
N ASN A 103 -3.50 16.89 -10.73
CA ASN A 103 -4.93 16.82 -10.41
C ASN A 103 -5.43 15.38 -10.30
N ASP A 104 -4.62 14.44 -10.78
CA ASP A 104 -4.92 13.02 -10.77
C ASP A 104 -3.65 12.17 -10.73
N ILE A 105 -3.84 10.88 -10.48
CA ILE A 105 -2.75 9.89 -10.40
C ILE A 105 -2.02 9.67 -11.74
N HIS A 106 -2.67 9.96 -12.88
CA HIS A 106 -2.05 9.81 -14.20
C HIS A 106 -0.98 10.89 -14.42
N GLN A 107 -1.32 12.15 -14.18
CA GLN A 107 -0.38 13.27 -14.21
C GLN A 107 0.77 13.10 -13.20
N LEU A 108 0.46 12.54 -12.02
CA LEU A 108 1.48 12.21 -11.01
C LEU A 108 2.54 11.28 -11.59
N PHE A 109 2.10 10.19 -12.20
CA PHE A 109 3.00 9.18 -12.76
C PHE A 109 3.77 9.70 -13.95
N HIS A 110 3.17 10.50 -14.83
CA HIS A 110 3.90 11.21 -15.88
C HIS A 110 5.05 12.04 -15.32
N ARG A 111 4.78 12.85 -14.29
CA ARG A 111 5.80 13.70 -13.67
C ARG A 111 6.90 12.87 -13.02
N GLN A 112 6.53 11.85 -12.25
CA GLN A 112 7.46 10.93 -11.59
C GLN A 112 8.35 10.20 -12.61
N MET A 113 7.77 9.65 -13.68
CA MET A 113 8.51 8.94 -14.71
C MET A 113 9.35 9.86 -15.59
N ALA A 114 9.03 11.15 -15.71
CA ALA A 114 9.85 12.11 -16.44
C ALA A 114 11.09 12.59 -15.66
N MET A 115 11.24 12.23 -14.37
CA MET A 115 12.35 12.67 -13.55
C MET A 115 13.67 12.00 -13.97
N LYS A 116 14.61 12.80 -14.48
CA LYS A 116 15.94 12.29 -14.90
C LYS A 116 16.74 11.61 -13.79
N ASP A 117 16.58 12.07 -12.55
CA ASP A 117 17.25 11.48 -11.38
C ASP A 117 16.80 10.03 -11.11
N TRP A 118 15.73 9.56 -11.77
CA TRP A 118 15.23 8.20 -11.64
C TRP A 118 15.84 7.20 -12.62
N ASP A 119 16.68 7.62 -13.57
CA ASP A 119 17.23 6.78 -14.65
C ASP A 119 17.86 5.47 -14.13
N LYS A 120 18.66 5.56 -13.07
CA LYS A 120 19.37 4.38 -12.50
C LYS A 120 18.53 3.56 -11.51
N ILE A 121 17.35 4.04 -11.14
CA ILE A 121 16.51 3.45 -10.09
C ILE A 121 15.12 3.06 -10.60
N PHE A 122 14.86 3.22 -11.89
CA PHE A 122 13.61 2.92 -12.56
C PHE A 122 13.83 1.86 -13.65
N ASN A 123 13.14 0.72 -13.52
CA ASN A 123 13.29 -0.40 -14.45
C ASN A 123 12.15 -0.38 -15.47
N LYS A 124 12.43 0.04 -16.71
CA LYS A 124 11.44 0.10 -17.80
C LYS A 124 10.94 -1.29 -18.24
N VAL A 125 11.77 -2.31 -18.08
CA VAL A 125 11.44 -3.69 -18.45
C VAL A 125 11.57 -4.62 -17.26
N PRO A 126 10.68 -5.62 -17.12
CA PRO A 126 10.90 -6.71 -16.19
C PRO A 126 12.22 -7.44 -16.47
N TYR A 127 12.91 -7.88 -15.43
CA TYR A 127 14.23 -8.48 -15.55
C TYR A 127 14.40 -9.70 -14.64
N ARG A 128 15.36 -10.56 -14.96
CA ARG A 128 15.72 -11.70 -14.10
C ARG A 128 17.07 -11.40 -13.46
N GLN A 129 17.07 -11.32 -12.13
CA GLN A 129 18.28 -11.10 -11.35
C GLN A 129 18.87 -12.44 -10.90
N PHE A 130 20.19 -12.57 -10.93
CA PHE A 130 20.90 -13.74 -10.41
C PHE A 130 22.02 -13.29 -9.46
N ASN A 131 22.29 -14.08 -8.43
CA ASN A 131 23.44 -13.85 -7.54
C ASN A 131 24.75 -14.42 -8.15
N SER A 132 25.86 -14.29 -7.43
CA SER A 132 27.17 -14.81 -7.86
C SER A 132 27.21 -16.33 -8.08
N GLN A 133 26.24 -17.07 -7.54
CA GLN A 133 26.08 -18.51 -7.71
C GLN A 133 25.08 -18.87 -8.81
N TRP A 134 24.67 -17.90 -9.65
CA TRP A 134 23.66 -18.07 -10.70
C TRP A 134 22.28 -18.53 -10.20
N LYS A 135 21.96 -18.33 -8.91
CA LYS A 135 20.61 -18.57 -8.38
C LYS A 135 19.73 -17.36 -8.63
N ARG A 136 18.47 -17.60 -9.04
CA ARG A 136 17.47 -16.55 -9.25
C ARG A 136 17.27 -15.75 -7.96
N VAL A 137 17.23 -14.43 -8.06
CA VAL A 137 16.97 -13.50 -6.96
C VAL A 137 15.77 -12.64 -7.29
N ARG A 138 14.95 -12.36 -6.28
CA ARG A 138 13.79 -11.47 -6.36
C ARG A 138 13.98 -10.37 -5.34
N SER A 139 14.19 -9.15 -5.80
CA SER A 139 14.52 -8.00 -4.93
C SER A 139 13.64 -6.78 -5.16
N ASN A 140 13.09 -6.62 -6.37
CA ASN A 140 12.20 -5.53 -6.78
C ASN A 140 10.97 -6.11 -7.49
N LEU A 141 9.87 -5.35 -7.57
CA LEU A 141 8.66 -5.82 -8.27
C LEU A 141 8.95 -6.18 -9.74
N MET A 142 9.77 -5.38 -10.44
CA MET A 142 10.15 -5.67 -11.83
C MET A 142 11.12 -6.85 -11.97
N SER A 143 11.73 -7.33 -10.87
CA SER A 143 12.52 -8.58 -10.91
C SER A 143 11.63 -9.84 -10.89
N ALA A 144 10.32 -9.65 -10.75
CA ALA A 144 9.38 -10.72 -10.55
C ALA A 144 8.71 -11.28 -11.80
N ASP A 145 8.47 -12.59 -11.77
CA ASP A 145 7.70 -13.39 -12.72
C ASP A 145 6.28 -12.82 -12.88
N TRP A 146 5.69 -12.18 -11.85
CA TRP A 146 4.42 -11.46 -12.03
C TRP A 146 4.53 -10.31 -13.02
N ALA A 147 5.47 -9.39 -12.79
CA ALA A 147 5.67 -8.24 -13.68
C ALA A 147 6.04 -8.72 -15.08
N TRP A 148 6.78 -9.82 -15.17
CA TRP A 148 7.10 -10.52 -16.41
C TRP A 148 5.85 -11.00 -17.14
N ALA A 149 4.94 -11.70 -16.46
CA ALA A 149 3.69 -12.18 -17.04
C ALA A 149 2.76 -11.04 -17.46
N GLN A 150 2.72 -9.94 -16.71
CA GLN A 150 1.88 -8.78 -17.05
C GLN A 150 2.39 -7.98 -18.25
N ALA A 151 3.72 -7.87 -18.40
CA ALA A 151 4.35 -7.08 -19.45
C ALA A 151 4.35 -7.77 -20.82
N ILE A 152 4.22 -9.10 -20.86
CA ILE A 152 4.03 -9.82 -22.12
C ILE A 152 2.64 -9.49 -22.63
N SER A 153 2.58 -8.83 -23.79
CA SER A 153 1.33 -8.60 -24.49
C SER A 153 1.19 -9.52 -25.69
N GLU A 154 0.05 -10.22 -25.76
CA GLU A 154 -0.42 -10.91 -26.96
C GLU A 154 -1.11 -9.95 -27.94
N ASP A 155 -1.48 -8.76 -27.48
CA ASP A 155 -2.16 -7.74 -28.28
C ASP A 155 -1.14 -6.91 -29.08
N ALA A 156 -1.30 -6.92 -30.40
CA ALA A 156 -0.47 -6.17 -31.33
C ALA A 156 -0.46 -4.65 -31.05
N ASN A 157 -1.55 -4.09 -30.50
CA ASN A 157 -1.64 -2.66 -30.21
C ASN A 157 -0.75 -2.23 -29.04
N THR A 158 -0.48 -3.15 -28.12
CA THR A 158 0.33 -2.89 -26.92
C THR A 158 1.72 -3.50 -27.01
N HIS A 159 2.08 -4.02 -28.18
CA HIS A 159 3.44 -4.46 -28.49
C HIS A 159 4.43 -3.30 -28.39
N GLY A 160 5.62 -3.56 -27.85
CA GLY A 160 6.63 -2.53 -27.64
C GLY A 160 6.42 -1.66 -26.40
N SER A 161 5.25 -1.74 -25.75
CA SER A 161 4.94 -0.89 -24.59
C SER A 161 5.74 -1.26 -23.34
N MET A 162 6.03 -0.26 -22.53
CA MET A 162 6.46 -0.39 -21.15
C MET A 162 5.25 -0.73 -20.27
N PHE A 163 5.37 -1.72 -19.40
CA PHE A 163 4.36 -1.98 -18.37
C PHE A 163 4.69 -1.19 -17.10
N VAL A 164 3.73 -0.40 -16.62
CA VAL A 164 3.83 0.38 -15.38
C VAL A 164 2.79 -0.13 -14.39
N PRO A 165 3.16 -1.10 -13.53
CA PRO A 165 2.30 -1.47 -12.42
C PRO A 165 2.31 -0.35 -11.39
N PHE A 166 1.17 0.02 -10.82
CA PHE A 166 1.15 0.95 -9.70
C PHE A 166 0.83 0.24 -8.38
N VAL A 167 1.79 0.32 -7.47
CA VAL A 167 1.71 -0.26 -6.13
C VAL A 167 0.92 0.70 -5.25
N CYS A 168 -0.09 0.18 -4.56
CA CYS A 168 -0.93 0.96 -3.66
C CYS A 168 -0.85 0.47 -2.22
N GLY A 169 -1.17 1.35 -1.29
CA GLY A 169 -1.42 1.01 0.10
C GLY A 169 -2.36 2.02 0.72
N SER A 170 -3.16 1.59 1.69
CA SER A 170 -4.04 2.46 2.46
C SER A 170 -4.09 2.00 3.90
N ASP A 171 -4.02 2.94 4.83
CA ASP A 171 -4.09 2.66 6.26
C ASP A 171 -4.89 3.76 6.94
N LYS A 172 -5.91 3.39 7.70
CA LYS A 172 -6.72 4.34 8.44
C LYS A 172 -6.00 4.72 9.72
N THR A 173 -5.59 5.98 9.83
CA THR A 173 -4.73 6.49 10.90
C THR A 173 -5.43 7.55 11.74
N THR A 174 -5.25 7.47 13.06
CA THR A 174 -5.73 8.48 14.02
C THR A 174 -4.61 9.48 14.30
N VAL A 175 -4.83 10.76 14.02
CA VAL A 175 -3.78 11.80 14.03
C VAL A 175 -3.80 12.67 15.30
N SER A 176 -4.91 12.68 16.07
CA SER A 176 -4.94 13.34 17.38
C SER A 176 -5.72 12.53 18.42
N ILE A 177 -5.12 12.34 19.60
CA ILE A 177 -5.75 11.68 20.75
C ILE A 177 -6.27 12.71 21.76
N THR A 178 -5.61 13.88 21.86
CA THR A 178 -5.79 14.83 22.96
C THR A 178 -6.76 15.98 22.70
N THR A 179 -7.09 16.31 21.44
CA THR A 179 -7.93 17.49 21.11
C THR A 179 -9.10 17.21 20.15
N GLY A 180 -9.43 15.93 19.91
CA GLY A 180 -10.63 15.53 19.21
C GLY A 180 -10.32 14.53 18.10
N HIS A 181 -10.64 13.26 18.35
CA HIS A 181 -10.52 12.09 17.47
C HIS A 181 -10.60 12.42 15.96
N GLN A 182 -9.48 12.84 15.37
CA GLN A 182 -9.37 13.14 13.95
C GLN A 182 -8.66 11.96 13.29
N GLU A 183 -9.40 11.31 12.39
CA GLU A 183 -8.94 10.14 11.63
C GLU A 183 -8.77 10.57 10.17
N TYR A 184 -7.72 10.06 9.52
CA TYR A 184 -7.53 10.15 8.08
C TYR A 184 -7.41 8.74 7.49
N HIS A 185 -7.81 8.59 6.24
CA HIS A 185 -7.65 7.34 5.51
C HIS A 185 -6.91 7.62 4.19
N PRO A 186 -5.59 7.86 4.24
CA PRO A 186 -4.78 8.09 3.06
C PRO A 186 -4.70 6.84 2.17
N VAL A 187 -4.67 7.07 0.86
CA VAL A 187 -4.24 6.12 -0.16
C VAL A 187 -2.91 6.62 -0.71
N TYR A 188 -1.92 5.73 -0.72
CA TYR A 188 -0.61 5.98 -1.29
C TYR A 188 -0.45 5.18 -2.57
N ALA A 189 0.27 5.74 -3.55
CA ALA A 189 0.63 5.05 -4.78
C ALA A 189 2.08 5.31 -5.20
N SER A 190 2.64 4.35 -5.94
CA SER A 190 4.01 4.39 -6.45
C SER A 190 4.13 3.59 -7.75
N PRO A 191 4.86 4.09 -8.77
CA PRO A 191 5.26 3.28 -9.90
C PRO A 191 6.10 2.08 -9.44
N GLY A 192 5.64 0.88 -9.77
CA GLY A 192 6.27 -0.38 -9.42
C GLY A 192 7.61 -0.63 -10.12
N ASN A 193 7.91 0.17 -11.15
CA ASN A 193 9.19 0.21 -11.87
C ASN A 193 10.35 0.71 -10.99
N LEU A 194 10.04 1.52 -9.97
CA LEU A 194 11.04 1.95 -9.00
C LEU A 194 11.63 0.77 -8.23
N THR A 195 12.93 0.81 -7.98
CA THR A 195 13.56 -0.10 -7.02
C THR A 195 12.94 0.09 -5.64
N ASN A 196 12.91 -0.99 -4.85
CA ASN A 196 12.36 -0.97 -3.50
C ASN A 196 13.13 -0.02 -2.57
N ILE A 197 14.44 0.14 -2.78
CA ILE A 197 15.25 1.12 -2.05
C ILE A 197 14.79 2.53 -2.42
N ALA A 198 14.74 2.86 -3.72
CA ALA A 198 14.35 4.18 -4.17
C ALA A 198 12.93 4.57 -3.74
N ARG A 199 11.98 3.62 -3.75
CA ARG A 199 10.61 3.87 -3.25
C ARG A 199 10.60 4.34 -1.79
N ARG A 200 11.55 3.88 -0.98
CA ARG A 200 11.65 4.19 0.47
C ARG A 200 12.48 5.44 0.75
N THR A 201 13.48 5.73 -0.09
CA THR A 201 14.44 6.82 0.16
C THR A 201 14.14 8.09 -0.63
N ASN A 202 13.37 8.00 -1.72
CA ASN A 202 13.04 9.15 -2.55
C ASN A 202 11.75 9.83 -2.02
N PRO A 203 11.74 11.15 -1.79
CA PRO A 203 10.55 11.88 -1.31
C PRO A 203 9.30 11.72 -2.20
N LEU A 204 9.50 11.49 -3.51
CA LEU A 204 8.43 11.24 -4.47
C LEU A 204 8.27 9.75 -4.81
N GLY A 205 8.99 8.86 -4.11
CA GLY A 205 8.93 7.42 -4.36
C GLY A 205 7.59 6.81 -3.97
N LEU A 206 6.92 7.35 -2.95
CA LEU A 206 5.57 7.01 -2.52
C LEU A 206 4.79 8.31 -2.28
N ALA A 207 3.72 8.53 -3.03
CA ALA A 207 2.93 9.75 -2.91
C ALA A 207 1.53 9.45 -2.35
N PRO A 208 0.98 10.30 -1.46
CA PRO A 208 -0.44 10.26 -1.14
C PRO A 208 -1.23 10.71 -2.37
N VAL A 209 -2.12 9.85 -2.87
CA VAL A 209 -2.96 10.11 -4.05
C VAL A 209 -4.41 10.42 -3.70
N ALA A 210 -4.84 10.08 -2.48
CA ALA A 210 -6.17 10.42 -1.99
C ALA A 210 -6.25 10.38 -0.45
N PHE A 211 -7.25 11.07 0.09
CA PHE A 211 -7.72 10.87 1.45
C PHE A 211 -9.18 10.42 1.39
N LEU A 212 -9.44 9.16 1.70
CA LEU A 212 -10.78 8.59 1.61
C LEU A 212 -11.71 9.19 2.67
N ALA A 213 -12.96 9.40 2.27
CA ALA A 213 -13.98 9.90 3.18
C ALA A 213 -14.21 8.90 4.33
N ILE A 214 -14.31 9.43 5.55
CA ILE A 214 -14.70 8.68 6.76
C ILE A 214 -16.05 9.23 7.23
N PRO A 215 -17.18 8.66 6.76
CA PRO A 215 -18.50 9.13 7.14
C PRO A 215 -18.70 9.05 8.65
N LYS A 216 -19.12 10.16 9.26
CA LYS A 216 -19.45 10.24 10.68
C LYS A 216 -20.97 10.12 10.87
N THR A 217 -21.40 9.29 11.82
CA THR A 217 -22.80 9.14 12.18
C THR A 217 -22.94 8.75 13.65
N SER A 218 -24.18 8.71 14.17
CA SER A 218 -24.44 8.27 15.54
C SER A 218 -24.22 6.76 15.70
N LYS A 219 -23.86 6.31 16.92
CA LYS A 219 -23.64 4.88 17.21
C LYS A 219 -24.85 4.00 16.87
N SER A 220 -26.07 4.52 16.95
CA SER A 220 -27.29 3.78 16.59
C SER A 220 -27.46 3.62 15.08
N GLN A 221 -27.11 4.64 14.29
CA GLN A 221 -27.14 4.57 12.83
C GLN A 221 -26.00 3.71 12.27
N ALA A 222 -24.81 3.76 12.88
CA ALA A 222 -23.65 2.98 12.45
C ALA A 222 -23.87 1.45 12.47
N LYS A 223 -24.80 0.97 13.29
CA LYS A 223 -25.17 -0.46 13.38
C LYS A 223 -26.17 -0.90 12.31
N LYS A 224 -26.77 0.03 11.56
CA LYS A 224 -27.78 -0.33 10.56
C LYS A 224 -27.11 -0.90 9.30
N PRO A 225 -27.58 -2.03 8.75
CA PRO A 225 -27.03 -2.63 7.54
C PRO A 225 -26.97 -1.67 6.34
N ALA A 226 -27.98 -0.81 6.19
CA ALA A 226 -28.02 0.20 5.12
C ALA A 226 -26.85 1.20 5.21
N TYR A 227 -26.54 1.68 6.41
CA TYR A 227 -25.42 2.59 6.62
C TYR A 227 -24.08 1.89 6.37
N GLN A 228 -23.91 0.67 6.88
CA GLN A 228 -22.68 -0.09 6.66
C GLN A 228 -22.46 -0.36 5.16
N THR A 229 -23.53 -0.65 4.42
CA THR A 229 -23.48 -0.83 2.96
C THR A 229 -23.11 0.46 2.25
N PHE A 230 -23.72 1.59 2.63
CA PHE A 230 -23.35 2.91 2.12
C PHE A 230 -21.86 3.22 2.32
N VAL A 231 -21.31 3.01 3.53
CA VAL A 231 -19.90 3.31 3.79
C VAL A 231 -18.97 2.44 2.93
N ARG A 232 -19.29 1.16 2.74
CA ARG A 232 -18.51 0.27 1.85
C ARG A 232 -18.61 0.69 0.39
N GLN A 233 -19.80 1.02 -0.09
CA GLN A 233 -20.00 1.51 -1.46
C GLN A 233 -19.26 2.82 -1.70
N LEU A 234 -19.29 3.74 -0.73
CA LEU A 234 -18.51 4.98 -0.79
C LEU A 234 -17.02 4.69 -0.87
N TYR A 235 -16.49 3.77 -0.06
CA TYR A 235 -15.08 3.36 -0.11
C TYR A 235 -14.67 2.87 -1.51
N HIS A 236 -15.46 1.97 -2.11
CA HIS A 236 -15.18 1.48 -3.46
C HIS A 236 -15.34 2.55 -4.53
N ALA A 237 -16.39 3.37 -4.46
CA ALA A 237 -16.62 4.46 -5.40
C ALA A 237 -15.48 5.50 -5.35
N SER A 238 -14.96 5.81 -4.16
CA SER A 238 -13.82 6.70 -3.99
C SER A 238 -12.56 6.11 -4.62
N LEU A 239 -12.23 4.83 -4.37
CA LEU A 239 -11.07 4.19 -5.00
C LEU A 239 -11.20 4.10 -6.52
N SER A 240 -12.39 3.80 -7.02
CA SER A 240 -12.65 3.83 -8.47
C SER A 240 -12.41 5.22 -9.04
N ALA A 241 -12.92 6.28 -8.41
CA ALA A 241 -12.70 7.65 -8.86
C ALA A 241 -11.20 8.05 -8.86
N VAL A 242 -10.42 7.58 -7.88
CA VAL A 242 -8.98 7.85 -7.79
C VAL A 242 -8.20 7.19 -8.93
N PHE A 243 -8.57 5.96 -9.31
CA PHE A 243 -7.85 5.20 -10.33
C PHE A 243 -8.42 5.33 -11.75
N ASP A 244 -9.62 5.88 -11.91
CA ASP A 244 -10.30 6.08 -13.20
C ASP A 244 -9.41 6.74 -14.28
N PRO A 245 -8.59 7.76 -13.96
CA PRO A 245 -7.70 8.41 -14.93
C PRO A 245 -6.69 7.46 -15.60
N LEU A 246 -6.38 6.32 -14.99
CA LEU A 246 -5.49 5.30 -15.56
C LEU A 246 -6.23 4.22 -16.34
N CYS A 247 -7.55 4.11 -16.23
CA CYS A 247 -8.34 2.99 -16.73
C CYS A 247 -8.19 2.80 -18.25
N LEU A 248 -8.31 3.89 -19.02
CA LEU A 248 -8.13 3.89 -20.48
C LEU A 248 -6.75 3.34 -20.87
N PHE A 249 -5.73 3.70 -20.10
CA PHE A 249 -4.34 3.38 -20.38
C PHE A 249 -3.91 1.98 -19.91
N MET A 250 -4.85 1.17 -19.41
CA MET A 250 -4.60 -0.25 -19.11
C MET A 250 -4.78 -1.15 -20.33
N THR A 251 -5.44 -0.65 -21.38
CA THR A 251 -5.65 -1.35 -22.66
C THR A 251 -5.10 -0.58 -23.85
N THR A 252 -5.09 0.76 -23.79
CA THR A 252 -4.61 1.62 -24.86
C THR A 252 -3.28 2.24 -24.46
N PRO A 253 -2.22 2.17 -25.30
CA PRO A 253 -0.94 2.75 -24.92
C PRO A 253 -1.00 4.26 -24.74
N ASP A 254 -0.47 4.71 -23.63
CA ASP A 254 -0.17 6.11 -23.34
C ASP A 254 1.23 6.49 -23.87
N LEU A 255 1.51 7.78 -24.08
CA LEU A 255 2.82 8.28 -24.45
C LEU A 255 3.43 9.04 -23.28
N ALA A 256 4.39 8.43 -22.58
CA ALA A 256 5.02 9.04 -21.41
C ALA A 256 6.54 9.17 -21.57
N HIS A 257 7.08 10.25 -21.01
CA HIS A 257 8.53 10.39 -20.88
C HIS A 257 9.05 9.45 -19.78
N CYS A 258 10.15 8.78 -20.08
CA CYS A 258 10.88 7.97 -19.13
C CYS A 258 12.08 8.73 -18.54
N PRO A 259 12.67 8.24 -17.44
CA PRO A 259 13.76 8.94 -16.77
C PRO A 259 15.02 9.11 -17.65
N ASP A 260 15.22 8.20 -18.60
CA ASP A 260 16.27 8.25 -19.62
C ASP A 260 15.99 9.27 -20.74
N SER A 261 14.94 10.08 -20.59
CA SER A 261 14.48 11.11 -21.53
C SER A 261 13.94 10.58 -22.87
N HIS A 262 13.73 9.26 -23.01
CA HIS A 262 13.00 8.72 -24.16
C HIS A 262 11.49 8.85 -23.93
N LEU A 263 10.74 9.04 -25.01
CA LEU A 263 9.30 8.84 -25.01
C LEU A 263 9.02 7.35 -25.23
N CYS A 264 8.15 6.75 -24.43
CA CYS A 264 7.78 5.34 -24.54
C CYS A 264 6.26 5.20 -24.58
N ARG A 265 5.78 4.17 -25.28
CA ARG A 265 4.42 3.67 -25.09
C ARG A 265 4.30 3.04 -23.71
N VAL A 266 3.25 3.36 -22.96
CA VAL A 266 3.02 2.88 -21.60
C VAL A 266 1.66 2.19 -21.48
N ILE A 267 1.64 1.03 -20.85
CA ILE A 267 0.43 0.37 -20.39
C ILE A 267 0.47 0.29 -18.88
N TYR A 268 -0.56 0.80 -18.23
CA TYR A 268 -0.70 0.75 -16.78
C TYR A 268 -1.39 -0.54 -16.34
N GLY A 269 -1.18 -0.91 -15.09
CA GLY A 269 -1.94 -1.98 -14.44
C GLY A 269 -1.92 -1.81 -12.93
N LEU A 270 -2.99 -2.23 -12.27
CA LEU A 270 -2.99 -2.22 -10.81
C LEU A 270 -1.95 -3.24 -10.32
N GLY A 271 -0.98 -2.75 -9.54
CA GLY A 271 0.04 -3.56 -8.92
C GLY A 271 -0.40 -4.12 -7.56
N PRO A 272 0.54 -4.69 -6.79
CA PRO A 272 0.27 -5.13 -5.43
C PRO A 272 -0.37 -4.02 -4.59
N TYR A 273 -1.45 -4.35 -3.88
CA TYR A 273 -2.11 -3.46 -2.93
C TYR A 273 -1.82 -3.96 -1.51
N ILE A 274 -1.02 -3.20 -0.76
CA ILE A 274 -0.52 -3.59 0.57
C ILE A 274 -1.44 -3.01 1.64
N THR A 275 -2.09 -3.90 2.38
CA THR A 275 -2.93 -3.52 3.52
C THR A 275 -2.95 -4.62 4.56
N ASP A 276 -3.35 -4.25 5.78
CA ASP A 276 -3.68 -5.21 6.82
C ASP A 276 -5.05 -5.87 6.57
N TYR A 277 -5.41 -6.85 7.39
CA TYR A 277 -6.53 -7.75 7.09
C TYR A 277 -7.89 -7.04 6.99
N PRO A 278 -8.30 -6.16 7.92
CA PRO A 278 -9.59 -5.48 7.81
C PRO A 278 -9.71 -4.69 6.50
N GLU A 279 -8.66 -4.02 6.06
CA GLU A 279 -8.63 -3.29 4.81
C GLU A 279 -8.66 -4.25 3.60
N GLN A 280 -7.99 -5.41 3.67
CA GLN A 280 -8.11 -6.46 2.64
C GLN A 280 -9.56 -6.97 2.53
N VAL A 281 -10.27 -7.11 3.65
CA VAL A 281 -11.69 -7.50 3.70
C VAL A 281 -12.55 -6.47 2.97
N TRP A 282 -12.24 -5.18 3.11
CA TRP A 282 -12.93 -4.12 2.39
C TRP A 282 -12.61 -4.18 0.90
N LEU A 283 -11.34 -4.11 0.53
CA LEU A 283 -10.85 -4.10 -0.85
C LEU A 283 -11.37 -5.25 -1.71
N SER A 284 -11.38 -6.47 -1.16
CA SER A 284 -11.77 -7.69 -1.89
C SER A 284 -13.23 -8.09 -1.71
N CYS A 285 -14.04 -7.28 -1.03
CA CYS A 285 -15.44 -7.55 -0.75
C CYS A 285 -15.72 -8.92 -0.07
N ILE A 286 -14.78 -9.48 0.69
CA ILE A 286 -15.00 -10.74 1.41
C ILE A 286 -15.69 -10.53 2.74
N VAL A 287 -16.28 -11.59 3.30
CA VAL A 287 -16.80 -11.59 4.67
C VAL A 287 -15.63 -11.69 5.66
N SER A 288 -15.67 -10.90 6.75
CA SER A 288 -14.64 -10.97 7.79
C SER A 288 -14.57 -12.40 8.37
N GLY A 289 -13.37 -12.92 8.58
CA GLY A 289 -13.13 -14.33 8.92
C GLY A 289 -12.66 -15.17 7.72
N TRP A 290 -12.98 -14.78 6.50
CA TRP A 290 -12.62 -15.54 5.31
C TRP A 290 -11.25 -15.12 4.75
N CYS A 291 -10.66 -16.00 3.94
CA CYS A 291 -9.43 -15.70 3.21
C CYS A 291 -9.72 -14.81 1.98
N ALA A 292 -8.95 -13.73 1.82
CA ALA A 292 -9.06 -12.83 0.66
C ALA A 292 -8.48 -13.42 -0.63
N LYS A 293 -7.66 -14.47 -0.52
CA LYS A 293 -6.95 -15.14 -1.63
C LYS A 293 -7.59 -16.46 -2.06
N CYS A 294 -8.23 -17.19 -1.17
CA CYS A 294 -8.80 -18.50 -1.47
C CYS A 294 -10.20 -18.69 -0.88
N MET A 295 -10.88 -19.76 -1.31
CA MET A 295 -12.25 -20.09 -0.94
C MET A 295 -12.36 -20.93 0.35
N ASN A 296 -11.28 -21.05 1.13
CA ASN A 296 -11.31 -21.79 2.39
C ASN A 296 -12.27 -21.12 3.38
N GLN A 297 -13.03 -21.94 4.10
CA GLN A 297 -13.97 -21.48 5.12
C GLN A 297 -13.22 -21.02 6.39
N PRO A 298 -13.78 -20.10 7.18
CA PRO A 298 -13.10 -19.50 8.34
C PRO A 298 -12.63 -20.50 9.40
N ASP A 299 -13.31 -21.64 9.49
CA ASP A 299 -13.01 -22.75 10.41
C ASP A 299 -12.00 -23.76 9.84
N CYS A 300 -11.68 -23.67 8.54
CA CYS A 300 -10.83 -24.61 7.81
C CYS A 300 -9.81 -23.89 6.91
N LEU A 301 -9.26 -22.77 7.38
CA LEU A 301 -8.34 -21.94 6.58
C LEU A 301 -7.03 -22.67 6.24
N ASP A 302 -6.60 -23.62 7.07
CA ASP A 302 -5.41 -24.47 6.88
C ASP A 302 -5.62 -25.61 5.86
N SER A 303 -6.81 -25.74 5.28
CA SER A 303 -7.05 -26.85 4.36
C SER A 303 -6.20 -26.72 3.08
N ASP A 304 -5.60 -27.84 2.67
CA ASP A 304 -4.85 -27.94 1.39
C ASP A 304 -5.74 -27.74 0.15
N LYS A 305 -7.05 -27.56 0.33
CA LYS A 305 -8.03 -27.28 -0.73
C LYS A 305 -7.98 -25.82 -1.16
N ASN A 306 -6.78 -25.31 -1.42
CA ASN A 306 -6.50 -23.94 -1.84
C ASN A 306 -7.09 -23.64 -3.22
N ARG A 307 -8.40 -23.33 -3.25
CA ARG A 307 -9.09 -22.85 -4.45
C ARG A 307 -8.92 -21.34 -4.50
N PRO A 308 -8.11 -20.78 -5.42
CA PRO A 308 -7.88 -19.34 -5.44
C PRO A 308 -9.16 -18.60 -5.84
N ARG A 309 -9.39 -17.47 -5.15
CA ARG A 309 -10.31 -16.42 -5.56
C ARG A 309 -9.70 -15.70 -6.76
N THR A 310 -10.57 -15.34 -7.68
CA THR A 310 -10.21 -14.60 -8.90
C THR A 310 -11.38 -13.69 -9.21
N LYS A 311 -11.13 -12.54 -9.81
CA LYS A 311 -12.16 -11.61 -10.31
C LYS A 311 -13.25 -12.34 -11.11
N LEU A 312 -12.87 -13.25 -12.01
CA LEU A 312 -13.80 -14.03 -12.82
C LEU A 312 -14.75 -14.88 -11.95
N LYS A 313 -14.21 -15.73 -11.07
CA LYS A 313 -15.01 -16.57 -10.16
C LYS A 313 -15.90 -15.74 -9.24
N THR A 314 -15.38 -14.66 -8.66
CA THR A 314 -16.15 -13.79 -7.75
C THR A 314 -17.34 -13.18 -8.49
N ASN A 315 -17.13 -12.65 -9.71
CA ASN A 315 -18.22 -12.10 -10.52
C ASN A 315 -19.25 -13.17 -10.92
N LEU A 316 -18.81 -14.38 -11.26
CA LEU A 316 -19.71 -15.48 -11.59
C LEU A 316 -20.57 -15.88 -10.39
N VAL A 317 -19.99 -15.98 -9.19
CA VAL A 317 -20.72 -16.31 -7.96
C VAL A 317 -21.73 -15.22 -7.61
N ILE A 318 -21.34 -13.94 -7.66
CA ILE A 318 -22.22 -12.80 -7.37
C ILE A 318 -23.41 -12.75 -8.35
N ASN A 319 -23.19 -13.06 -9.63
CA ASN A 319 -24.25 -13.02 -10.64
C ASN A 319 -25.15 -14.26 -10.64
N ALA A 320 -24.66 -15.41 -10.15
CA ALA A 320 -25.36 -16.69 -10.23
C ALA A 320 -26.23 -17.00 -8.99
N PHE A 321 -25.88 -16.46 -7.82
CA PHE A 321 -26.51 -16.85 -6.56
C PHE A 321 -27.14 -15.66 -5.82
N ASP A 322 -28.13 -15.96 -4.97
CA ASP A 322 -28.73 -14.98 -4.06
C ASP A 322 -27.66 -14.41 -3.10
N PRO A 323 -27.69 -13.10 -2.76
CA PRO A 323 -26.69 -12.48 -1.88
C PRO A 323 -26.45 -13.21 -0.55
N ARG A 324 -27.46 -13.90 0.01
CA ARG A 324 -27.29 -14.69 1.22
C ARG A 324 -26.44 -15.93 0.99
N ILE A 325 -26.61 -16.62 -0.13
CA ILE A 325 -25.76 -17.77 -0.52
C ILE A 325 -24.34 -17.30 -0.79
N VAL A 326 -24.18 -16.17 -1.49
CA VAL A 326 -22.86 -15.56 -1.75
C VAL A 326 -22.11 -15.25 -0.44
N TRP A 327 -22.85 -14.80 0.58
CA TRP A 327 -22.32 -14.53 1.91
C TRP A 327 -21.97 -15.82 2.68
N ASP A 328 -22.94 -16.71 2.85
CA ASP A 328 -22.84 -17.87 3.74
C ASP A 328 -21.88 -18.95 3.17
N ASP A 329 -21.97 -19.25 1.87
CA ASP A 329 -21.27 -20.39 1.26
C ASP A 329 -19.94 -20.00 0.61
N PHE A 330 -19.84 -18.77 0.10
CA PHE A 330 -18.68 -18.29 -0.67
C PHE A 330 -17.87 -17.22 0.06
N GLY A 331 -18.33 -16.73 1.22
CA GLY A 331 -17.63 -15.73 2.01
C GLY A 331 -17.40 -14.42 1.26
N SER A 332 -18.27 -14.09 0.31
CA SER A 332 -18.18 -12.87 -0.49
C SER A 332 -19.40 -11.99 -0.22
N ARG A 333 -19.25 -10.70 -0.39
CA ARG A 333 -20.37 -9.77 -0.41
C ARG A 333 -20.84 -9.60 -1.85
N SER A 334 -22.12 -9.29 -2.02
CA SER A 334 -22.69 -8.87 -3.30
C SER A 334 -22.27 -7.44 -3.70
N ASP A 335 -21.52 -6.74 -2.85
CA ASP A 335 -20.81 -5.51 -3.19
C ASP A 335 -19.72 -5.82 -4.24
N VAL A 336 -19.60 -4.99 -5.28
CA VAL A 336 -18.61 -5.18 -6.34
C VAL A 336 -17.30 -4.48 -5.96
N PRO A 337 -16.14 -5.17 -5.94
CA PRO A 337 -14.84 -4.52 -5.69
C PRO A 337 -14.58 -3.40 -6.70
N SER A 338 -13.98 -2.29 -6.25
CA SER A 338 -13.65 -1.13 -7.10
C SER A 338 -12.83 -1.52 -8.34
N THR A 339 -11.94 -2.51 -8.20
CA THR A 339 -11.08 -3.06 -9.25
C THR A 339 -11.83 -3.85 -10.33
N SER A 340 -13.11 -4.18 -10.12
CA SER A 340 -13.90 -4.98 -11.06
C SER A 340 -14.13 -4.27 -12.39
N GLY A 341 -14.17 -2.93 -12.39
CA GLY A 341 -14.28 -2.11 -13.60
C GLY A 341 -12.97 -1.92 -14.36
N PHE A 342 -11.83 -2.22 -13.74
CA PHE A 342 -10.51 -1.92 -14.33
C PHE A 342 -9.93 -3.12 -15.09
N PRO A 343 -9.41 -2.91 -16.31
CA PRO A 343 -8.56 -3.90 -16.97
C PRO A 343 -7.31 -4.18 -16.12
N ARG A 344 -6.75 -5.40 -16.20
CA ARG A 344 -5.50 -5.75 -15.48
C ARG A 344 -5.53 -5.48 -13.95
N ALA A 345 -6.67 -5.70 -13.32
CA ALA A 345 -6.88 -5.42 -11.89
C ALA A 345 -7.68 -6.53 -11.18
N ASP A 346 -7.08 -7.71 -10.98
CA ASP A 346 -7.68 -8.75 -10.13
C ASP A 346 -7.27 -8.53 -8.66
N ILE A 347 -8.15 -7.94 -7.85
CA ILE A 347 -7.81 -7.64 -6.45
C ILE A 347 -7.39 -8.89 -5.67
N HIS A 348 -8.01 -10.05 -5.92
CA HIS A 348 -7.66 -11.27 -5.21
C HIS A 348 -6.24 -11.71 -5.55
N GLU A 349 -5.76 -11.45 -6.76
CA GLU A 349 -4.36 -11.68 -7.09
C GLU A 349 -3.45 -10.61 -6.47
N LEU A 350 -3.88 -9.36 -6.43
CA LEU A 350 -3.04 -8.19 -6.14
C LEU A 350 -2.88 -7.86 -4.65
N LEU A 351 -3.75 -8.34 -3.75
CA LEU A 351 -3.59 -8.10 -2.32
C LEU A 351 -2.21 -8.58 -1.83
N SER A 352 -1.53 -7.75 -1.05
CA SER A 352 -0.26 -8.09 -0.40
C SER A 352 -0.39 -7.88 1.09
N CYS A 353 0.20 -8.80 1.84
CA CYS A 353 0.29 -8.74 3.29
C CYS A 353 1.11 -7.52 3.74
N ASP A 354 0.56 -6.73 4.67
CA ASP A 354 1.35 -5.83 5.51
C ASP A 354 2.07 -6.65 6.58
N LEU A 355 3.38 -6.83 6.40
CA LEU A 355 4.21 -7.61 7.31
C LEU A 355 4.22 -7.07 8.74
N LEU A 356 4.14 -5.74 8.93
CA LEU A 356 4.13 -5.17 10.26
C LEU A 356 2.80 -5.48 10.96
N HIS A 357 1.68 -5.17 10.31
CA HIS A 357 0.38 -5.28 10.95
C HIS A 357 -0.11 -6.73 11.07
N GLN A 358 0.22 -7.60 10.11
CA GLN A 358 -0.28 -8.98 10.09
C GLN A 358 0.68 -9.97 10.76
N VAL A 359 1.96 -9.95 10.38
CA VAL A 359 2.93 -10.94 10.86
C VAL A 359 3.46 -10.54 12.23
N ILE A 360 4.00 -9.32 12.35
CA ILE A 360 4.68 -8.88 13.59
C ILE A 360 3.68 -8.48 14.66
N LYS A 361 2.80 -7.52 14.38
CA LYS A 361 1.80 -7.05 15.35
C LYS A 361 0.70 -8.08 15.54
N GLY A 362 0.10 -8.59 14.45
CA GLY A 362 -0.97 -9.56 14.56
C GLY A 362 -0.50 -10.89 15.17
N THR A 363 0.39 -11.61 14.50
CA THR A 363 0.68 -12.98 14.91
C THR A 363 1.68 -13.07 16.05
N PHE A 364 2.83 -12.38 15.96
CA PHE A 364 3.79 -12.43 17.04
C PHE A 364 3.28 -11.71 18.29
N LYS A 365 2.94 -10.42 18.20
CA LYS A 365 2.56 -9.63 19.38
C LYS A 365 1.15 -9.96 19.89
N ASP A 366 0.11 -9.87 19.07
CA ASP A 366 -1.26 -9.98 19.56
C ASP A 366 -1.64 -11.43 19.87
N HIS A 367 -0.96 -12.43 19.29
CA HIS A 367 -1.33 -13.84 19.49
C HIS A 367 -0.30 -14.65 20.27
N LEU A 368 0.95 -14.75 19.81
CA LEU A 368 1.94 -15.58 20.51
C LEU A 368 2.24 -15.04 21.91
N VAL A 369 2.33 -13.72 22.10
CA VAL A 369 2.54 -13.14 23.44
C VAL A 369 1.34 -13.37 24.34
N GLU A 370 0.12 -13.25 23.82
CA GLU A 370 -1.11 -13.51 24.56
C GLU A 370 -1.17 -14.99 25.01
N TRP A 371 -0.94 -15.94 24.10
CA TRP A 371 -0.95 -17.37 24.42
C TRP A 371 0.11 -17.78 25.45
N ILE A 372 1.29 -17.17 25.40
CA ILE A 372 2.32 -17.38 26.42
C ILE A 372 1.85 -16.82 27.78
N SER A 373 1.22 -15.65 27.77
CA SER A 373 0.70 -15.02 28.99
C SER A 373 -0.41 -15.87 29.62
N ASP A 374 -1.34 -16.36 28.80
CA ASP A 374 -2.43 -17.25 29.23
C ASP A 374 -1.90 -18.57 29.79
N TYR A 375 -0.87 -19.16 29.16
CA TYR A 375 -0.22 -20.36 29.68
C TYR A 375 0.38 -20.13 31.06
N ILE A 376 1.12 -19.02 31.25
CA ILE A 376 1.77 -18.71 32.53
C ILE A 376 0.71 -18.53 33.62
N MET A 377 -0.39 -17.84 33.31
CA MET A 377 -1.51 -17.64 34.23
C MET A 377 -2.23 -18.95 34.58
N ALA A 378 -2.37 -19.87 33.63
CA ALA A 378 -3.03 -21.15 33.83
C ALA A 378 -2.15 -22.17 34.59
N SER A 379 -0.83 -22.08 34.43
CA SER A 379 0.12 -23.10 34.93
C SER A 379 0.74 -22.80 36.28
N ASN A 380 0.55 -21.58 36.81
CA ASN A 380 1.18 -21.12 38.05
C ASN A 380 0.14 -20.56 39.03
N ALA A 381 0.51 -20.44 40.31
CA ALA A 381 -0.33 -19.73 41.28
C ALA A 381 -0.46 -18.24 40.88
N PRO A 382 -1.61 -17.56 41.10
CA PRO A 382 -1.86 -16.22 40.55
C PRO A 382 -0.77 -15.17 40.86
N ASN A 383 -0.25 -15.14 42.08
CA ASN A 383 0.81 -14.20 42.46
C ASN A 383 2.15 -14.52 41.79
N GLU A 384 2.47 -15.81 41.65
CA GLU A 384 3.69 -16.27 40.98
C GLU A 384 3.63 -15.96 39.48
N ALA A 385 2.49 -16.24 38.84
CA ALA A 385 2.25 -15.90 37.44
C ALA A 385 2.45 -14.40 37.17
N LEU A 386 1.91 -13.53 38.02
CA LEU A 386 2.08 -12.08 37.90
C LEU A 386 3.53 -11.64 38.07
N GLU A 387 4.30 -12.25 38.97
CA GLU A 387 5.73 -11.95 39.12
C GLU A 387 6.55 -12.43 37.91
N ILE A 388 6.22 -13.59 37.35
CA ILE A 388 6.82 -14.08 36.09
C ILE A 388 6.54 -13.09 34.96
N LEU A 389 5.27 -12.70 34.74
CA LEU A 389 4.90 -11.76 33.68
C LEU A 389 5.58 -10.40 33.87
N LYS A 390 5.68 -9.90 35.10
CA LYS A 390 6.44 -8.68 35.42
C LYS A 390 7.93 -8.82 35.12
N ASP A 391 8.54 -9.98 35.37
CA ASP A 391 9.94 -10.21 35.06
C ASP A 391 10.17 -10.23 33.54
N ILE A 392 9.31 -10.92 32.80
CA ILE A 392 9.32 -10.91 31.33
C ILE A 392 9.14 -9.46 30.82
N ASP A 393 8.18 -8.69 31.37
CA ASP A 393 7.98 -7.27 31.05
C ASP A 393 9.19 -6.38 31.38
N ARG A 394 9.87 -6.63 32.52
CA ARG A 394 11.10 -5.91 32.86
C ARG A 394 12.23 -6.21 31.87
N ARG A 395 12.34 -7.45 31.39
CA ARG A 395 13.24 -7.81 30.30
C ARG A 395 12.84 -7.14 28.97
N PHE A 396 11.59 -6.67 28.82
CA PHE A 396 11.10 -5.91 27.65
C PHE A 396 11.37 -4.40 27.67
N ILE A 397 11.22 -3.72 28.82
CA ILE A 397 11.24 -2.25 28.90
C ILE A 397 12.55 -1.63 28.33
N HIS A 398 13.66 -2.37 28.34
CA HIS A 398 14.92 -1.89 27.75
C HIS A 398 15.02 -1.99 26.22
N TYR A 399 14.10 -2.69 25.53
CA TYR A 399 14.26 -3.09 24.12
C TYR A 399 13.04 -2.81 23.24
N HIS A 400 12.36 -1.68 23.44
CA HIS A 400 11.13 -1.30 22.70
C HIS A 400 11.22 -1.40 21.15
N SER A 401 12.42 -1.29 20.54
CA SER A 401 12.65 -1.46 19.10
C SER A 401 13.18 -2.84 18.67
N ALA A 402 13.37 -3.77 19.61
CA ALA A 402 14.03 -5.06 19.39
C ALA A 402 13.32 -6.24 20.09
N LEU A 403 11.99 -6.15 20.25
CA LEU A 403 11.17 -7.14 20.95
C LEU A 403 11.44 -8.58 20.47
N MET A 404 11.47 -8.79 19.16
CA MET A 404 11.73 -10.09 18.55
C MET A 404 13.16 -10.65 18.78
N LYS A 405 14.12 -9.83 19.24
CA LYS A 405 15.49 -10.31 19.50
C LYS A 405 15.64 -10.92 20.89
N VAL A 406 14.81 -10.52 21.84
CA VAL A 406 14.96 -10.87 23.27
C VAL A 406 13.85 -11.80 23.76
N TYR A 407 12.73 -11.90 23.04
CA TYR A 407 11.52 -12.60 23.51
C TYR A 407 11.76 -14.09 23.84
N VAL A 408 12.45 -14.84 22.97
CA VAL A 408 12.78 -16.27 23.23
C VAL A 408 13.55 -16.41 24.54
N ALA A 409 14.57 -15.58 24.76
CA ALA A 409 15.39 -15.63 25.97
C ALA A 409 14.61 -15.18 27.22
N ALA A 410 13.64 -14.26 27.07
CA ALA A 410 12.82 -13.79 28.16
C ALA A 410 11.88 -14.87 28.71
N ILE A 411 11.32 -15.71 27.85
CA ILE A 411 10.34 -16.75 28.24
C ILE A 411 11.01 -18.11 28.56
N ALA A 412 12.30 -18.26 28.24
CA ALA A 412 13.05 -19.49 28.50
C ALA A 412 13.05 -19.83 29.99
N GLY A 413 12.69 -21.07 30.33
CA GLY A 413 12.55 -21.55 31.71
C GLY A 413 11.18 -21.32 32.34
N TYR A 414 10.31 -20.50 31.74
CA TYR A 414 8.92 -20.28 32.20
C TYR A 414 7.87 -21.06 31.40
N VAL A 415 8.23 -21.54 30.20
CA VAL A 415 7.33 -22.27 29.31
C VAL A 415 7.98 -23.59 28.82
N PRO A 416 7.17 -24.59 28.42
CA PRO A 416 7.66 -25.83 27.83
C PRO A 416 8.52 -25.60 26.59
N GLU A 417 9.49 -26.49 26.36
CA GLU A 417 10.41 -26.39 25.22
C GLU A 417 9.69 -26.36 23.86
N ASP A 418 8.57 -27.06 23.72
CA ASP A 418 7.81 -27.09 22.47
C ASP A 418 7.16 -25.72 22.14
N MET A 419 6.66 -25.01 23.16
CA MET A 419 6.13 -23.64 23.00
C MET A 419 7.27 -22.66 22.67
N LEU A 420 8.43 -22.81 23.34
CA LEU A 420 9.63 -22.03 23.03
C LEU A 420 10.07 -22.26 21.57
N ARG A 421 10.03 -23.51 21.10
CA ARG A 421 10.37 -23.88 19.72
C ARG A 421 9.38 -23.32 18.70
N ALA A 422 8.09 -23.31 19.00
CA ALA A 422 7.08 -22.67 18.16
C ALA A 422 7.35 -21.17 18.01
N VAL A 423 7.60 -20.48 19.12
CA VAL A 423 7.88 -19.05 19.14
C VAL A 423 9.19 -18.73 18.39
N ALA A 424 10.24 -19.53 18.58
CA ALA A 424 11.52 -19.38 17.87
C ALA A 424 11.39 -19.62 16.36
N THR A 425 10.71 -20.70 15.94
CA THR A 425 10.48 -21.00 14.52
C THR A 425 9.65 -19.90 13.84
N PHE A 426 8.62 -19.36 14.50
CA PHE A 426 7.89 -18.21 13.94
C PHE A 426 8.76 -16.97 13.79
N MET A 427 9.69 -16.72 14.71
CA MET A 427 10.65 -15.61 14.59
C MET A 427 11.62 -15.82 13.42
N ASP A 428 12.11 -17.04 13.19
CA ASP A 428 12.93 -17.36 12.01
C ASP A 428 12.17 -17.05 10.71
N PHE A 429 10.89 -17.41 10.65
CA PHE A 429 10.02 -17.06 9.52
C PHE A 429 9.93 -15.55 9.33
N CYS A 430 9.69 -14.80 10.40
CA CYS A 430 9.65 -13.34 10.34
C CYS A 430 10.97 -12.75 9.83
N TYR A 431 12.13 -13.25 10.27
CA TYR A 431 13.42 -12.76 9.80
C TYR A 431 13.65 -13.07 8.32
N LEU A 432 13.21 -14.24 7.83
CA LEU A 432 13.25 -14.59 6.40
C LEU A 432 12.32 -13.69 5.57
N ALA A 433 11.07 -13.51 6.02
CA ALA A 433 10.08 -12.68 5.34
C ALA A 433 10.54 -11.22 5.18
N ARG A 434 11.26 -10.68 6.17
CA ARG A 434 11.79 -9.31 6.17
C ARG A 434 13.05 -9.08 5.32
N ARG A 435 13.60 -10.11 4.67
CA ARG A 435 14.80 -9.94 3.82
C ARG A 435 14.47 -9.07 2.62
N ASN A 436 15.38 -8.16 2.26
CA ASN A 436 15.23 -7.27 1.10
C ASN A 436 15.28 -8.00 -0.26
N SER A 437 15.62 -9.30 -0.26
CA SER A 437 15.60 -10.13 -1.45
C SER A 437 15.48 -11.61 -1.08
N HIS A 438 14.91 -12.40 -1.99
CA HIS A 438 14.69 -13.83 -1.80
C HIS A 438 15.20 -14.64 -2.99
N THR A 439 15.89 -15.73 -2.68
CA THR A 439 16.25 -16.83 -3.60
C THR A 439 15.25 -17.98 -3.46
N PRO A 440 15.24 -18.96 -4.39
CA PRO A 440 14.47 -20.20 -4.20
C PRO A 440 14.74 -20.90 -2.87
N ASP A 441 15.99 -20.90 -2.40
CA ASP A 441 16.34 -21.50 -1.11
C ASP A 441 15.74 -20.71 0.07
N ASP A 442 15.70 -19.38 -0.01
CA ASP A 442 15.06 -18.55 1.01
C ASP A 442 13.56 -18.83 1.09
N LEU A 443 12.89 -18.93 -0.06
CA LEU A 443 11.46 -19.24 -0.13
C LEU A 443 11.18 -20.64 0.41
N HIS A 444 11.98 -21.63 0.03
CA HIS A 444 11.87 -22.97 0.58
C HIS A 444 12.09 -23.01 2.10
N ASN A 445 13.09 -22.27 2.61
CA ASN A 445 13.31 -22.15 4.04
C ASN A 445 12.14 -21.47 4.75
N MET A 446 11.47 -20.49 4.13
CA MET A 446 10.25 -19.90 4.68
C MET A 446 9.13 -20.94 4.82
N GLU A 447 8.90 -21.76 3.79
CA GLU A 447 7.91 -22.85 3.83
C GLU A 447 8.23 -23.85 4.94
N LEU A 448 9.47 -24.36 4.98
CA LEU A 448 9.92 -25.30 6.01
C LEU A 448 9.77 -24.73 7.43
N THR A 449 10.08 -23.45 7.61
CA THR A 449 10.00 -22.81 8.92
C THR A 449 8.55 -22.65 9.36
N LEU A 450 7.66 -22.33 8.43
CA LEU A 450 6.23 -22.23 8.69
C LEU A 450 5.60 -23.62 8.96
N ASP A 451 6.00 -24.67 8.24
CA ASP A 451 5.62 -26.05 8.55
C ASP A 451 6.03 -26.47 9.97
N ARG A 452 7.28 -26.17 10.36
CA ARG A 452 7.78 -26.40 11.72
C ARG A 452 6.99 -25.63 12.76
N PHE A 453 6.64 -24.38 12.48
CA PHE A 453 5.78 -23.58 13.35
C PHE A 453 4.43 -24.26 13.57
N HIS A 454 3.76 -24.73 12.50
CA HIS A 454 2.44 -25.37 12.62
C HIS A 454 2.51 -26.66 13.44
N CYS A 455 3.54 -27.48 13.23
CA CYS A 455 3.76 -28.67 14.03
C CYS A 455 3.98 -28.34 15.50
N ALA A 456 4.81 -27.33 15.80
CA ALA A 456 5.11 -26.94 17.17
C ALA A 456 3.94 -26.21 17.86
N GLN A 457 3.12 -25.47 17.10
CA GLN A 457 1.95 -24.76 17.58
C GLN A 457 0.89 -25.71 18.19
N GLN A 458 0.83 -26.97 17.74
CA GLN A 458 -0.05 -27.99 18.34
C GLN A 458 0.14 -28.14 19.85
N SER A 459 1.33 -27.83 20.38
CA SER A 459 1.58 -27.82 21.83
C SER A 459 0.66 -26.86 22.59
N PHE A 460 0.37 -25.66 22.05
CA PHE A 460 -0.56 -24.70 22.66
C PHE A 460 -1.99 -25.27 22.74
N ILE A 461 -2.38 -26.06 21.74
CA ILE A 461 -3.69 -26.73 21.65
C ILE A 461 -3.79 -27.84 22.69
N ILE A 462 -2.79 -28.70 22.75
CA ILE A 462 -2.75 -29.88 23.64
C ILE A 462 -2.76 -29.47 25.11
N ILE A 463 -2.08 -28.39 25.46
CA ILE A 463 -1.98 -27.88 26.83
C ILE A 463 -3.28 -27.18 27.29
N GLY A 464 -4.23 -26.97 26.39
CA GLY A 464 -5.56 -26.43 26.73
C GLY A 464 -5.60 -24.92 26.95
N VAL A 465 -4.48 -24.22 26.74
CA VAL A 465 -4.42 -22.75 26.70
C VAL A 465 -5.10 -22.23 25.43
N TYR A 466 -5.17 -23.07 24.40
CA TYR A 466 -5.84 -22.78 23.15
C TYR A 466 -7.05 -23.71 22.94
N VAL A 467 -8.26 -23.13 22.89
CA VAL A 467 -9.44 -23.80 22.32
C VAL A 467 -9.46 -23.46 20.83
N ALA A 468 -9.37 -24.48 19.97
CA ALA A 468 -9.32 -24.39 18.50
C ALA A 468 -10.55 -23.75 17.82
N LYS A 469 -11.34 -22.95 18.53
CA LYS A 469 -12.61 -22.44 18.02
C LYS A 469 -12.48 -21.24 17.09
N HIS A 470 -11.37 -20.52 17.05
CA HIS A 470 -11.26 -19.37 16.14
C HIS A 470 -9.81 -19.18 15.73
N TYR A 471 -9.42 -19.75 14.59
CA TYR A 471 -8.39 -19.10 13.80
C TYR A 471 -8.88 -17.68 13.54
N THR A 472 -8.19 -16.68 14.08
CA THR A 472 -8.46 -15.34 13.60
C THR A 472 -7.90 -15.28 12.18
N PRO A 473 -8.60 -14.66 11.22
CA PRO A 473 -8.10 -14.56 9.86
C PRO A 473 -6.71 -13.88 9.75
N ARG A 474 -6.27 -13.17 10.79
CA ARG A 474 -4.90 -12.60 10.91
C ARG A 474 -3.82 -13.68 11.04
N GLN A 475 -4.08 -14.79 11.75
CA GLN A 475 -3.13 -15.89 11.91
C GLN A 475 -2.98 -16.68 10.62
N THR A 476 -4.12 -17.01 10.01
CA THR A 476 -4.22 -17.78 8.77
C THR A 476 -3.94 -16.99 7.51
N GLN A 477 -3.67 -15.69 7.57
CA GLN A 477 -3.01 -15.02 6.46
C GLN A 477 -1.53 -15.32 6.39
N ASN A 478 -0.90 -15.77 7.48
CA ASN A 478 0.40 -16.44 7.39
C ASN A 478 0.27 -17.83 6.77
N ASP A 479 -0.87 -18.49 6.94
CA ASP A 479 -1.13 -19.78 6.27
C ASP A 479 -1.58 -19.56 4.81
N ALA A 480 -2.21 -18.41 4.55
CA ALA A 480 -2.31 -17.84 3.24
C ALA A 480 -0.94 -17.34 2.75
N LEU A 481 0.12 -17.22 3.56
CA LEU A 481 1.48 -17.17 3.03
C LEU A 481 1.85 -18.55 2.47
N LYS A 482 1.45 -19.71 3.02
CA LYS A 482 1.56 -21.01 2.29
C LYS A 482 0.76 -21.02 0.98
N ALA A 483 -0.45 -20.45 0.97
CA ALA A 483 -1.26 -20.30 -0.25
C ALA A 483 -0.71 -19.25 -1.24
N GLN A 484 0.00 -18.23 -0.74
CA GLN A 484 0.66 -17.17 -1.50
C GLN A 484 2.11 -17.56 -1.88
N ASN A 485 2.69 -18.62 -1.28
CA ASN A 485 4.11 -18.98 -1.41
C ASN A 485 4.43 -20.04 -2.46
N LEU A 486 3.45 -20.71 -3.08
CA LEU A 486 3.72 -21.58 -4.24
C LEU A 486 3.32 -20.96 -5.58
N SER A 487 2.62 -19.83 -5.56
CA SER A 487 2.66 -18.86 -6.64
C SER A 487 2.68 -17.47 -6.02
N TYR A 488 3.84 -16.84 -5.84
CA TYR A 488 4.01 -15.52 -6.45
C TYR A 488 5.37 -14.86 -6.26
N ASP A 489 5.63 -14.15 -7.35
CA ASP A 489 6.78 -13.39 -7.75
C ASP A 489 7.20 -12.21 -6.84
N GLY A 490 7.95 -12.37 -5.75
CA GLY A 490 8.70 -11.23 -5.16
C GLY A 490 7.88 -10.10 -4.50
N ARG A 491 6.67 -10.39 -4.02
CA ARG A 491 5.72 -9.39 -3.47
C ARG A 491 5.89 -9.04 -1.98
N LEU A 492 6.83 -9.65 -1.27
CA LEU A 492 7.03 -9.48 0.19
C LEU A 492 7.73 -8.17 0.62
N ASN A 493 8.22 -7.35 -0.31
CA ASN A 493 9.16 -6.26 0.02
C ASN A 493 8.62 -4.84 -0.11
N ILE A 494 7.30 -4.66 -0.11
CA ILE A 494 6.71 -3.35 -0.35
C ILE A 494 6.01 -2.88 0.94
N PHE A 495 6.74 -2.04 1.68
CA PHE A 495 6.40 -1.37 2.95
C PHE A 495 6.46 -2.21 4.25
N LEU A 496 7.55 -2.00 4.99
CA LEU A 496 7.63 -2.14 6.43
C LEU A 496 7.95 -0.75 6.99
N PRO A 497 7.18 -0.22 7.96
CA PRO A 497 7.67 0.81 8.87
C PRO A 497 8.80 0.20 9.74
N GLY A 498 9.73 1.03 10.17
CA GLY A 498 10.65 0.67 11.24
C GLY A 498 9.91 0.25 12.50
#